data_AF-A0A967SY06-F1
#
_entry.id   AF-A0A967SY06-F1
#
_cell.length_a   1.000
_cell.length_b   1.000
_cell.length_c   1.000
_cell.angle_alpha   90.00
_cell.angle_beta   90.00
_cell.angle_gamma   90.00
#
_symmetry.space_group_name_H-M   'P 1'
#
loop_
_entity.id
_entity.type
_entity.pdbx_description
1 polymer ?
#
loop_
_entity_poly.entity_id
_entity_poly.type
_entity_poly.pdbx_seq_one_letter_code
_entity_poly.pdbx_strand_id
1 'polypeptide(L)' 'FEEANGKVVAVGLEAREMLGRTHHDIVTIRPLKDGVIADFEATEVMIREFIKK' A
#
# COMPACT_ATOMS: atom_id res chain seq x y z
N PHE A 1 12.05 -5.13 9.47
CA PHE A 1 10.94 -4.54 8.69
C PHE A 1 9.92 -5.64 8.41
N GLU A 2 9.41 -6.28 9.46
CA GLU A 2 8.72 -7.57 9.33
C GLU A 2 7.58 -7.65 10.36
N GLU A 3 6.70 -6.66 10.38
CA GLU A 3 5.50 -6.66 11.25
C GLU A 3 4.30 -6.01 10.56
N ALA A 4 4.05 -6.40 9.31
CA ALA A 4 2.72 -6.25 8.74
C ALA A 4 2.28 -7.66 8.35
N ASN A 5 1.40 -8.26 9.14
CA ASN A 5 0.58 -9.37 8.66
C ASN A 5 0.09 -8.95 7.26
N GLY A 6 0.52 -9.64 6.19
CA GLY A 6 0.43 -9.23 4.78
C GLY A 6 -0.99 -9.08 4.20
N LYS A 7 -1.95 -8.68 5.03
CA LYS A 7 -3.34 -8.42 4.70
C LYS A 7 -3.47 -6.97 4.24
N VAL A 8 -3.80 -6.82 2.96
CA VAL A 8 -4.14 -5.53 2.37
C VAL A 8 -5.46 -5.05 2.97
N VAL A 9 -5.45 -3.85 3.56
CA VAL A 9 -6.65 -3.22 4.14
C VAL A 9 -7.39 -2.38 3.10
N ALA A 10 -6.65 -1.61 2.29
CA ALA A 10 -7.19 -0.77 1.24
C ALA A 10 -6.11 -0.50 0.16
N VAL A 11 -6.53 -0.20 -1.06
CA VAL A 11 -5.66 0.25 -2.17
C VAL A 11 -6.23 1.48 -2.87
N GLY A 12 -5.36 2.28 -3.49
CA GLY A 12 -5.78 3.44 -4.28
C GLY A 12 -6.24 4.62 -3.45
N LEU A 13 -7.41 5.18 -3.80
CA LEU A 13 -7.92 6.41 -3.16
C LEU A 13 -8.23 6.19 -1.68
N GLU A 14 -8.83 5.05 -1.32
CA GLU A 14 -9.14 4.67 0.06
C GLU A 14 -7.85 4.64 0.91
N ALA A 15 -6.78 4.02 0.41
CA ALA A 15 -5.49 4.00 1.09
C ALA A 15 -4.86 5.41 1.21
N ARG A 16 -5.08 6.28 0.22
CA ARG A 16 -4.61 7.67 0.25
C ARG A 16 -5.35 8.51 1.28
N GLU A 17 -6.64 8.29 1.48
CA GLU A 17 -7.45 8.99 2.49
C GLU A 17 -7.09 8.59 3.92
N MET A 18 -6.55 7.38 4.09
CA MET A 18 -6.00 6.91 5.37
C MET A 18 -4.65 7.56 5.71
N LEU A 19 -3.96 8.18 4.75
CA LEU A 19 -2.67 8.81 4.97
C LEU A 19 -2.78 9.94 6.01
N GLY A 20 -2.07 9.79 7.13
CA GLY A 20 -2.13 10.71 8.27
C GLY A 20 -3.33 10.48 9.21
N ARG A 21 -4.16 9.47 8.95
CA ARG A 21 -5.31 9.06 9.77
C ARG A 21 -5.27 7.56 10.15
N THR A 22 -4.13 6.90 9.95
CA THR A 22 -3.92 5.49 10.30
C THR A 22 -3.62 5.30 11.79
N HIS A 23 -4.17 4.23 12.38
CA HIS A 23 -3.77 3.74 13.71
C HIS A 23 -2.34 3.19 13.67
N HIS A 24 -1.69 3.02 14.82
CA HIS A 24 -0.34 2.45 14.95
C HIS A 24 -0.14 1.10 14.23
N ASP A 25 -1.20 0.34 14.02
CA ASP A 25 -1.18 -1.00 13.43
C ASP A 25 -1.35 -0.99 11.90
N ILE A 26 -1.61 0.18 11.30
CA ILE A 26 -1.81 0.33 9.86
C ILE A 26 -0.75 1.26 9.29
N VAL A 27 0.01 0.75 8.33
CA VAL A 27 1.05 1.52 7.63
C VAL A 27 0.60 1.78 6.20
N THR A 28 0.64 3.05 5.80
CA THR A 28 0.44 3.43 4.40
C THR A 28 1.76 3.42 3.67
N ILE A 29 1.86 2.63 2.60
CA ILE A 29 3.05 2.52 1.76
C ILE A 29 2.75 3.15 0.40
N ARG A 30 3.69 3.97 -0.10
CA ARG A 30 3.64 4.52 -1.45
C ARG A 30 4.76 3.88 -2.29
N PRO A 31 4.46 2.84 -3.09
CA PRO A 31 5.51 2.05 -3.73
C PRO A 31 6.05 2.69 -5.02
N LEU A 32 5.41 3.76 -5.51
CA LEU A 32 5.85 4.55 -6.66
C LEU A 32 6.34 5.94 -6.24
N LYS A 33 7.54 6.31 -6.69
CA LYS A 33 8.15 7.62 -6.44
C LYS A 33 8.71 8.18 -7.73
N ASP A 34 8.35 9.42 -8.07
CA ASP A 34 8.84 10.15 -9.25
C ASP A 34 8.69 9.37 -10.58
N GLY A 35 7.62 8.58 -10.69
CA GLY A 35 7.35 7.74 -11.88
C GLY A 35 8.14 6.42 -11.92
N VAL A 36 8.93 6.13 -10.88
CA VAL A 36 9.73 4.91 -10.76
C VAL A 36 9.16 4.02 -9.64
N ILE A 37 9.28 2.71 -9.83
CA ILE A 37 8.98 1.71 -8.80
C ILE A 37 10.08 1.77 -7.74
N ALA A 38 9.73 2.21 -6.53
CA ALA A 38 10.64 2.25 -5.39
C ALA A 38 10.62 0.94 -4.60
N ASP A 39 9.51 0.20 -4.64
CA ASP A 39 9.31 -1.08 -3.97
C ASP A 39 8.56 -2.05 -4.89
N PHE A 40 9.19 -3.15 -5.24
CA PHE A 40 8.63 -4.16 -6.14
C PHE A 40 7.54 -5.01 -5.47
N GLU A 41 7.72 -5.39 -4.21
CA GLU A 41 6.79 -6.25 -3.48
C GLU A 41 5.48 -5.51 -3.22
N ALA A 42 5.57 -4.28 -2.71
CA ALA A 42 4.40 -3.45 -2.47
C ALA A 42 3.70 -3.04 -3.79
N THR A 43 4.45 -2.79 -4.87
CA THR A 43 3.86 -2.52 -6.19
C THR A 43 3.12 -3.73 -6.74
N GLU A 44 3.70 -4.93 -6.62
CA GLU A 44 3.05 -6.16 -7.10
C GLU A 44 1.71 -6.40 -6.40
N VAL A 45 1.69 -6.29 -5.07
CA VAL A 45 0.46 -6.43 -4.28
C VAL A 45 -0.56 -5.37 -4.68
N MET A 46 -0.12 -4.12 -4.83
CA MET A 46 -0.99 -3.02 -5.28
C MET A 46 -1.64 -3.33 -6.65
N ILE A 47 -0.85 -3.77 -7.63
CA ILE A 47 -1.35 -4.10 -8.98
C ILE A 47 -2.30 -5.30 -8.92
N ARG A 48 -1.95 -6.36 -8.19
CA ARG A 48 -2.80 -7.55 -8.04
C ARG A 48 -4.17 -7.19 -7.47
N GLU A 49 -4.22 -6.34 -6.45
CA GLU A 49 -5.49 -5.91 -5.85
C GLU A 49 -6.26 -4.94 -6.74
N PHE A 50 -5.58 -4.10 -7.52
CA PHE A 50 -6.24 -3.26 -8.54
C PHE A 50 -6.89 -4.07 -9.66
N ILE A 51 -6.30 -5.21 -10.05
CA ILE A 51 -6.85 -6.07 -11.12
C ILE A 51 -8.01 -6.94 -10.60
N LYS A 52 -7.96 -7.38 -9.34
CA LYS A 52 -9.03 -8.20 -8.74
C LYS A 52 -10.32 -7.42 -8.46
N LYS A 53 -10.23 -6.10 -8.30
CA LYS A 53 -11.37 -5.19 -8.06
C LYS A 53 -12.05 -4.83 -9.37
#